data_AF-A0A352FCS4-F1
#
_entry.id   AF-A0A352FCS4-F1
#
_cell.length_a   1.000
_cell.length_b   1.000
_cell.length_c   1.000
_cell.angle_alpha   90.00
_cell.angle_beta   90.00
_cell.angle_gamma   90.00
#
_symmetry.space_group_name_H-M   'P 1'
#
loop_
_entity.id
_entity.type
_entity.pdbx_description
1 polymer ?
#
loop_
_entity_poly.entity_id
_entity_poly.type
_entity_poly.pdbx_seq_one_letter_code
_entity_poly.pdbx_strand_id
1 'polypeptide(L)' 'MIQQSARIHSQCKWFSTLVAKNDHLPSIYKSLDISRAAEVRTINMAQGQKVSRVVAWRF' A
#
# COMPACT_ATOMS: atom_id res chain seq x y z
N MET A 1 0.02 10.35 -1.87
CA MET A 1 -0.31 9.36 -0.82
C MET A 1 0.92 8.78 -0.13
N ILE A 2 1.74 7.93 -0.76
CA ILE A 2 2.88 7.27 -0.06
C ILE A 2 3.93 8.26 0.47
N GLN A 3 4.41 9.20 -0.34
CA GLN A 3 5.36 10.23 0.12
C GLN A 3 4.78 11.16 1.21
N GLN A 4 3.46 11.41 1.17
CA GLN A 4 2.78 12.19 2.22
C GLN A 4 2.74 11.40 3.53
N SER A 5 2.43 10.10 3.47
CA SER A 5 2.41 9.23 4.66
C SER A 5 3.76 9.15 5.37
N ALA A 6 4.87 9.23 4.64
CA ALA A 6 6.21 9.28 5.24
C ALA A 6 6.43 10.53 6.10
N ARG A 7 5.78 11.66 5.81
CA ARG A 7 5.90 12.90 6.60
C ARG A 7 5.08 12.89 7.89
N ILE A 8 3.99 12.13 7.90
CA ILE A 8 3.08 12.01 9.07
C ILE A 8 3.17 10.64 9.72
N HIS A 9 4.30 9.96 9.55
CA HIS A 9 4.45 8.57 9.98
C HIS A 9 4.19 8.35 11.48
N SER A 10 4.48 9.35 12.33
CA SER A 10 4.23 9.29 13.76
C SER A 10 2.75 9.35 14.14
N GLN A 11 1.87 9.80 13.23
CA GLN A 11 0.45 9.98 13.50
C GLN A 11 -0.37 8.71 13.29
N CYS A 12 0.13 7.73 12.53
CA CYS A 12 -0.59 6.52 12.19
C CYS A 12 0.35 5.31 12.22
N LYS A 13 -0.11 4.22 12.86
CA LYS A 13 0.67 2.97 12.91
C LYS A 13 0.74 2.26 11.56
N TRP A 14 -0.30 2.42 10.73
CA TRP A 14 -0.45 1.80 9.43
C TRP A 14 -1.18 2.73 8.48
N PHE A 15 -0.73 2.75 7.24
CA PHE A 15 -1.41 3.36 6.10
C PHE A 15 -1.86 2.25 5.16
N SER A 16 -2.97 2.43 4.46
CA SER A 16 -3.45 1.45 3.50
C SER A 16 -4.16 2.07 2.31
N THR A 17 -4.23 1.31 1.22
CA THR A 17 -4.98 1.68 0.03
C THR A 17 -5.56 0.45 -0.65
N LEU A 18 -6.76 0.60 -1.23
CA LEU A 18 -7.39 -0.43 -2.04
C LEU A 18 -6.90 -0.31 -3.49
N VAL A 19 -6.41 -1.41 -4.04
CA VAL A 19 -5.90 -1.52 -5.41
C VAL A 19 -6.78 -2.51 -6.18
N ALA A 20 -7.47 -2.03 -7.21
CA ALA A 20 -8.30 -2.88 -8.06
C ALA A 20 -7.49 -3.57 -9.17
N LYS A 21 -6.58 -2.84 -9.83
CA LYS A 21 -5.78 -3.36 -10.97
C LYS A 21 -4.42 -3.86 -10.51
N ASN A 22 -4.01 -5.03 -11.00
CA ASN A 22 -2.70 -5.60 -10.65
C ASN A 22 -1.53 -4.79 -11.19
N ASP A 23 -1.71 -4.17 -12.35
CA ASP A 23 -0.67 -3.40 -13.04
C ASP A 23 -0.17 -2.19 -12.25
N HIS A 24 -0.93 -1.74 -11.24
CA HIS A 24 -0.50 -0.66 -10.36
C HIS A 24 0.47 -1.12 -9.25
N LEU A 25 0.49 -2.42 -8.92
CA LEU A 25 1.31 -2.94 -7.82
C LEU A 25 2.81 -2.66 -7.97
N PRO A 26 3.45 -2.87 -9.14
CA PRO A 26 4.88 -2.61 -9.28
C PRO A 26 5.26 -1.16 -8.98
N SER A 27 4.43 -0.20 -9.44
CA SER A 27 4.65 1.23 -9.18
C SER A 27 4.46 1.60 -7.71
N ILE A 28 3.46 0.99 -7.05
CA ILE A 28 3.20 1.16 -5.62
C ILE A 28 4.36 0.63 -4.80
N TYR A 29 4.82 -0.59 -5.06
CA TYR A 29 5.94 -1.18 -4.33
C TYR A 29 7.24 -0.40 -4.53
N LYS A 30 7.52 0.06 -5.75
CA LYS A 30 8.67 0.93 -6.02
C LYS A 30 8.59 2.24 -5.23
N SER A 31 7.41 2.82 -5.13
CA SER A 31 7.20 4.05 -4.36
C SER A 31 7.37 3.85 -2.85
N LEU A 32 6.95 2.69 -2.34
CA LEU A 32 7.13 2.29 -0.94
C LEU A 32 8.61 2.04 -0.60
N ASP A 33 9.33 1.40 -1.51
CA ASP A 33 10.77 1.15 -1.40
C ASP A 33 11.56 2.47 -1.35
N ILE A 34 11.29 3.39 -2.31
CA ILE A 34 11.90 4.74 -2.32
C ILE A 34 11.59 5.50 -1.03
N SER A 35 10.38 5.34 -0.48
CA SER A 35 9.96 6.00 0.76
C SER A 35 10.46 5.29 2.01
N ARG A 36 11.21 4.18 1.88
CA ARG A 36 11.75 3.36 2.98
C ARG A 36 10.68 2.90 3.97
N ALA A 37 9.54 2.43 3.47
CA ALA A 37 8.54 1.78 4.32
C ALA A 37 9.17 0.60 5.07
N ALA A 38 9.01 0.57 6.40
CA ALA A 38 9.59 -0.45 7.27
C ALA A 38 8.92 -1.82 7.06
N GLU A 39 7.63 -1.82 6.75
CA GLU A 39 6.88 -3.04 6.50
C GLU A 39 5.77 -2.78 5.50
N VAL A 40 5.60 -3.72 4.56
CA VAL A 40 4.54 -3.68 3.53
C VAL A 40 3.82 -5.02 3.52
N ARG A 41 2.49 -4.98 3.51
CA ARG A 41 1.62 -6.15 3.45
C ARG A 41 0.61 -5.97 2.33
N THR A 42 0.37 -7.04 1.58
CA THR A 42 -0.66 -7.06 0.54
C THR A 42 -1.67 -8.14 0.86
N ILE A 43 -2.92 -7.72 1.06
CA ILE A 43 -4.05 -8.58 1.40
C ILE A 43 -4.89 -8.71 0.13
N ASN A 44 -4.88 -9.90 -0.47
CA ASN A 44 -5.74 -10.18 -1.62
C ASN A 44 -7.20 -10.33 -1.16
N MET A 45 -8.11 -9.71 -1.91
CA MET A 45 -9.54 -9.73 -1.64
C MET A 45 -10.28 -10.14 -2.92
N ALA A 46 -11.13 -11.16 -2.83
CA ALA A 46 -11.98 -11.57 -3.93
C ALA A 46 -13.44 -11.48 -3.49
N GLN A 47 -14.26 -10.79 -4.28
CA GLN A 47 -15.71 -10.76 -4.08
C GLN A 47 -16.38 -11.07 -5.42
N GLY A 48 -16.90 -12.31 -5.54
CA GLY A 48 -17.39 -12.83 -6.81
C GLY A 48 -16.29 -12.80 -7.86
N GLN A 49 -16.57 -12.16 -9.01
CA GLN A 49 -15.60 -12.00 -10.10
C GLN A 49 -14.65 -10.80 -9.93
N LYS A 50 -14.87 -9.95 -8.92
CA LYS A 50 -14.02 -8.79 -8.68
C LYS A 50 -12.85 -9.18 -7.79
N VAL A 51 -11.66 -9.19 -8.36
CA VAL A 51 -10.41 -9.31 -7.61
C VAL A 51 -9.89 -7.91 -7.29
N SER A 52 -9.60 -7.67 -6.02
CA SER A 52 -8.94 -6.47 -5.53
C SER A 52 -7.90 -6.86 -4.48
N ARG A 53 -7.17 -5.88 -3.96
CA ARG A 53 -6.22 -6.09 -2.88
C ARG A 53 -6.04 -4.82 -2.08
N VAL A 54 -5.78 -4.98 -0.80
CA VAL A 54 -5.37 -3.88 0.07
C VAL A 54 -3.86 -3.94 0.21
N VAL A 55 -3.19 -2.85 -0.14
CA VAL A 55 -1.76 -2.67 0.16
C VAL A 55 -1.70 -1.82 1.42
N ALA A 56 -1.13 -2.36 2.48
CA ALA A 56 -0.91 -1.69 3.75
C ALA A 56 0.58 -1.56 4.03
N TRP A 57 1.01 -0.44 4.59
CA TRP A 57 2.40 -0.19 4.93
C TRP A 57 2.55 0.63 6.20
N ARG A 58 3.72 0.56 6.82
CA ARG A 58 4.12 1.43 7.94
C ARG A 58 5.57 1.87 7.81
N PHE A 59 5.90 2.94 8.52
CA PHE A 59 7.26 3.47 8.67
C PHE A 59 7.72 3.29 10.11
#